data_AF-A0A5D0CP92-F1
#
_entry.id   AF-A0A5D0CP92-F1
#
_cell.length_a   1.000
_cell.length_b   1.000
_cell.length_c   1.000
_cell.angle_alpha   90.00
_cell.angle_beta   90.00
_cell.angle_gamma   90.00
#
_symmetry.space_group_name_H-M   'P 1'
#
loop_
_entity.id
_entity.type
_entity.pdbx_description
1 polymer ?
#
loop_
_entity_poly.entity_id
_entity_poly.type
_entity_poly.pdbx_seq_one_letter_code
_entity_poly.pdbx_strand_id
1 'polypeptide(L)'
;MDRLWWLACIVLFVLITGCQSGENGNANPVQGKEQGLTLLREPLKTVGSKDGTVQISVPESWWLDEGDHTYGSTRLVLHGYGTNRTLVTLSIMQELRADASEGMTLEVWEKELDKEYASVDVQVVQTVEIDGVTAKERYIMRIHNNATEYVMQTFLEKEDAFYLIEITGPEASSHPKEESRKLMSTFKVLKPAEKEQFIEYQSETIVNNDQSLQIKVPLKWNKMRTPYDQVAEFILHDDRNAQLLVARVFESKMTEGKEPEAIVNERFDSLQLVGHGEKTGWRNLTIDGQPAYQLEGRTELEGEKRGVLMTGLKKGNAYYFLTVTCPPEDFVSHKREYKRIVDSFKVLKEVEEPNLSFDFSKEKSKVFKNKRASMKVELTEVWKEFKLFDDGEIELRHDGSDNTLFTAYAEDAAGLESVTMEDAYQLYIESLALENPSWTKPEPINIKGYEAIYFKGTGIFNGRRAMVIMAITRSSRQFTQMMFIGEQDFMEANEDWFKKALTTYKETLD
;
A
#
# COMPACT_ATOMS: atom_id res chain seq x y z
N MET A 1 -16.35 22.30 12.06
CA MET A 1 -15.82 22.52 10.70
C MET A 1 -14.74 21.50 10.32
N ASP A 2 -13.89 21.01 11.25
CA ASP A 2 -12.88 19.96 10.94
C ASP A 2 -13.46 18.55 10.70
N ARG A 3 -14.75 18.32 10.98
CA ARG A 3 -15.43 17.02 10.81
C ARG A 3 -16.11 16.79 9.45
N LEU A 4 -16.12 17.79 8.58
CA LEU A 4 -16.76 17.71 7.27
C LEU A 4 -15.84 17.15 6.17
N TRP A 5 -14.52 17.18 6.38
CA TRP A 5 -13.52 16.52 5.52
C TRP A 5 -13.62 14.97 5.51
N TRP A 6 -14.40 14.39 6.43
CA TRP A 6 -14.42 12.97 6.72
C TRP A 6 -15.31 12.15 5.77
N LEU A 7 -16.28 12.78 5.10
CA LEU A 7 -17.08 12.14 4.05
C LEU A 7 -16.25 11.80 2.80
N ALA A 8 -15.19 12.57 2.52
CA ALA A 8 -14.19 12.21 1.51
C ALA A 8 -13.29 11.05 1.98
N CYS A 9 -13.05 10.92 3.30
CA CYS A 9 -12.29 9.81 3.90
C CYS A 9 -13.06 8.47 3.87
N ILE A 10 -14.38 8.45 4.07
CA ILE A 10 -15.23 7.24 4.08
C ILE A 10 -14.99 6.33 2.86
N VAL A 11 -14.62 6.94 1.73
CA VAL A 11 -14.47 6.24 0.46
C VAL A 11 -13.02 6.11 -0.01
N LEU A 12 -12.08 6.68 0.76
CA LEU A 12 -10.63 6.56 0.57
C LEU A 12 -9.97 5.53 1.50
N PHE A 13 -10.59 5.25 2.66
CA PHE A 13 -10.05 4.39 3.73
C PHE A 13 -10.21 2.87 3.53
N VAL A 14 -10.57 2.39 2.34
CA VAL A 14 -10.47 0.94 2.03
C VAL A 14 -9.00 0.47 1.92
N LEU A 15 -8.02 1.36 2.06
CA LEU A 15 -6.61 1.01 2.03
C LEU A 15 -5.86 1.75 3.15
N ILE A 16 -5.05 0.96 3.86
CA ILE A 16 -3.94 1.30 4.77
C ILE A 16 -4.32 1.40 6.26
N THR A 17 -3.70 0.52 7.06
CA THR A 17 -3.15 0.84 8.40
C THR A 17 -2.42 -0.32 9.08
N GLY A 18 -1.37 0.02 9.85
CA GLY A 18 -1.21 -0.46 11.23
C GLY A 18 -0.02 -1.38 11.59
N CYS A 19 0.88 -0.88 12.46
CA CYS A 19 2.23 -1.36 12.84
C CYS A 19 2.35 -2.39 14.00
N GLN A 20 3.52 -3.07 14.14
CA GLN A 20 4.43 -3.08 15.34
C GLN A 20 5.54 -4.17 15.29
N SER A 21 6.80 -3.83 15.62
CA SER A 21 8.04 -4.63 15.46
C SER A 21 8.55 -5.31 16.75
N GLY A 22 9.32 -6.40 16.61
CA GLY A 22 10.05 -7.10 17.69
C GLY A 22 11.26 -7.90 17.19
N GLU A 23 12.34 -7.93 17.98
CA GLU A 23 13.74 -8.15 17.57
C GLU A 23 14.40 -9.46 18.12
N ASN A 24 15.45 -9.92 17.40
CA ASN A 24 16.68 -10.65 17.83
C ASN A 24 16.79 -12.19 17.94
N GLY A 25 17.88 -12.73 17.37
CA GLY A 25 18.61 -13.91 17.91
C GLY A 25 19.49 -14.74 16.96
N ASN A 26 20.82 -14.49 16.97
CA ASN A 26 21.93 -15.09 16.20
C ASN A 26 22.20 -16.61 16.33
N ALA A 27 22.90 -17.22 15.35
CA ALA A 27 24.11 -18.06 15.57
C ALA A 27 24.92 -18.39 14.28
N ASN A 28 26.26 -18.38 14.44
CA ASN A 28 27.39 -18.46 13.48
C ASN A 28 27.53 -19.67 12.51
N PRO A 29 28.27 -19.50 11.39
CA PRO A 29 28.85 -20.60 10.61
C PRO A 29 30.41 -20.61 10.56
N VAL A 30 30.95 -21.68 9.95
CA VAL A 30 32.34 -22.15 9.91
C VAL A 30 33.12 -21.66 8.67
N GLN A 31 34.41 -21.33 8.83
CA GLN A 31 35.31 -20.78 7.79
C GLN A 31 36.16 -21.83 7.03
N GLY A 32 36.42 -21.56 5.75
CA GLY A 32 37.55 -22.07 4.94
C GLY A 32 38.28 -20.92 4.24
N LYS A 33 39.62 -20.98 4.16
CA LYS A 33 40.55 -19.88 3.78
C LYS A 33 41.14 -20.06 2.37
N GLU A 34 41.24 -18.97 1.61
CA GLU A 34 42.23 -18.76 0.53
C GLU A 34 42.81 -17.33 0.57
N GLN A 35 44.11 -17.21 0.23
CA GLN A 35 45.01 -16.05 0.30
C GLN A 35 45.00 -15.26 -1.02
N GLY A 36 45.31 -13.96 -1.17
CA GLY A 36 45.76 -12.89 -0.26
C GLY A 36 45.88 -11.55 -1.03
N LEU A 37 45.80 -10.41 -0.32
CA LEU A 37 45.91 -9.02 -0.81
C LEU A 37 46.63 -8.19 0.27
N THR A 38 47.80 -7.62 -0.02
CA THR A 38 48.81 -7.15 0.96
C THR A 38 48.73 -5.68 1.39
N LEU A 39 47.59 -5.01 1.21
CA LEU A 39 47.40 -3.61 1.62
C LEU A 39 46.35 -3.41 2.72
N LEU A 40 45.71 -4.51 3.12
CA LEU A 40 44.84 -4.57 4.28
C LEU A 40 45.64 -5.21 5.41
N ARG A 41 45.46 -4.71 6.64
CA ARG A 41 46.15 -5.28 7.82
C ARG A 41 45.76 -6.74 8.06
N GLU A 42 44.63 -7.16 7.50
CA GLU A 42 44.09 -8.50 7.60
C GLU A 42 44.05 -9.18 6.24
N PRO A 43 44.26 -10.51 6.17
CA PRO A 43 44.00 -11.29 4.98
C PRO A 43 42.54 -11.10 4.52
N LEU A 44 42.36 -11.11 3.19
CA LEU A 44 41.05 -11.06 2.57
C LEU A 44 40.50 -12.46 2.37
N LYS A 45 39.18 -12.58 2.46
CA LYS A 45 38.41 -13.70 1.92
C LYS A 45 37.45 -13.19 0.84
N THR A 46 37.16 -14.01 -0.15
CA THR A 46 36.11 -13.73 -1.13
C THR A 46 34.79 -14.26 -0.61
N VAL A 47 33.75 -13.43 -0.70
CA VAL A 47 32.37 -13.79 -0.34
C VAL A 47 31.49 -13.55 -1.55
N GLY A 48 30.70 -14.56 -1.91
CA GLY A 48 29.72 -14.48 -3.00
C GLY A 48 28.29 -14.36 -2.47
N SER A 49 27.39 -13.80 -3.28
CA SER A 49 25.96 -13.86 -3.02
C SER A 49 25.45 -15.30 -3.08
N LYS A 50 24.35 -15.59 -2.39
CA LYS A 50 23.75 -16.94 -2.32
C LYS A 50 23.35 -17.49 -3.70
N ASP A 51 22.94 -16.62 -4.61
CA ASP A 51 22.59 -16.96 -5.99
C ASP A 51 23.81 -17.05 -6.93
N GLY A 52 25.01 -16.71 -6.43
CA GLY A 52 26.27 -16.70 -7.18
C GLY A 52 26.37 -15.59 -8.24
N THR A 53 25.51 -14.58 -8.20
CA THR A 53 25.50 -13.47 -9.17
C THR A 53 26.67 -12.51 -8.96
N VAL A 54 27.01 -12.21 -7.70
CA VAL A 54 28.05 -11.25 -7.35
C VAL A 54 29.04 -11.83 -6.35
N GLN A 55 30.25 -11.28 -6.33
CA GLN A 55 31.22 -11.52 -5.26
C GLN A 55 32.01 -10.25 -4.92
N ILE A 56 32.57 -10.23 -3.71
CA ILE A 56 33.46 -9.17 -3.24
C ILE A 56 34.49 -9.76 -2.28
N SER A 57 35.69 -9.16 -2.20
CA SER A 57 36.70 -9.57 -1.22
C SER A 57 36.67 -8.64 -0.01
N VAL A 58 36.54 -9.22 1.17
CA VAL A 58 36.44 -8.51 2.47
C VAL A 58 37.42 -9.07 3.49
N PRO A 59 37.81 -8.30 4.52
CA PRO A 59 38.69 -8.81 5.56
C PRO A 59 38.14 -10.09 6.20
N GLU A 60 39.01 -11.01 6.59
CA GLU A 60 38.60 -12.30 7.16
C GLU A 60 37.70 -12.17 8.40
N SER A 61 37.89 -11.09 9.16
CA SER A 61 37.12 -10.75 10.36
C SER A 61 35.67 -10.38 10.07
N TRP A 62 35.34 -10.00 8.83
CA TRP A 62 33.98 -9.66 8.45
C TRP A 62 33.14 -10.92 8.37
N TRP A 63 31.84 -10.85 8.66
CA TRP A 63 30.94 -11.99 8.60
C TRP A 63 29.74 -11.68 7.70
N LEU A 64 29.26 -12.71 7.03
CA LEU A 64 28.02 -12.65 6.25
C LEU A 64 26.87 -12.53 7.24
N ASP A 65 25.96 -11.60 6.96
CA ASP A 65 24.65 -11.61 7.60
C ASP A 65 23.85 -12.76 6.98
N GLU A 66 23.66 -13.83 7.74
CA GLU A 66 22.85 -14.98 7.33
C GLU A 66 21.35 -14.74 7.52
N GLY A 67 20.95 -13.55 7.98
CA GLY A 67 19.55 -13.15 8.04
C GLY A 67 18.84 -13.35 6.70
N ASP A 68 17.52 -13.50 6.75
CA ASP A 68 16.65 -13.69 5.58
C ASP A 68 16.58 -12.45 4.65
N HIS A 69 17.58 -11.56 4.72
CA HIS A 69 17.80 -10.41 3.84
C HIS A 69 18.17 -10.81 2.40
N THR A 70 18.17 -12.10 2.08
CA THR A 70 18.28 -12.62 0.70
C THR A 70 16.99 -12.47 -0.11
N TYR A 71 15.96 -11.79 0.40
CA TYR A 71 14.78 -11.41 -0.36
C TYR A 71 14.73 -9.91 -0.65
N GLY A 72 14.55 -9.57 -1.94
CA GLY A 72 14.46 -8.19 -2.41
C GLY A 72 15.57 -7.85 -3.38
N SER A 73 15.96 -6.58 -3.41
CA SER A 73 17.03 -6.09 -4.29
C SER A 73 18.42 -6.34 -3.69
N THR A 74 18.52 -6.65 -2.40
CA THR A 74 19.79 -6.95 -1.72
C THR A 74 20.33 -8.34 -2.10
N ARG A 75 21.63 -8.44 -2.38
CA ARG A 75 22.33 -9.66 -2.81
C ARG A 75 23.35 -10.15 -1.81
N LEU A 76 23.92 -9.22 -1.05
CA LEU A 76 24.94 -9.51 -0.06
C LEU A 76 24.88 -8.46 1.03
N VAL A 77 24.93 -8.89 2.29
CA VAL A 77 25.13 -8.01 3.45
C VAL A 77 26.24 -8.61 4.28
N LEU A 78 27.27 -7.81 4.56
CA LEU A 78 28.42 -8.20 5.35
C LEU A 78 28.60 -7.20 6.48
N HIS A 79 28.92 -7.70 7.66
CA HIS A 79 29.28 -6.86 8.80
C HIS A 79 30.75 -7.04 9.13
N GLY A 80 31.37 -5.97 9.62
CA GLY A 80 32.74 -5.98 10.06
C GLY A 80 33.00 -4.89 11.08
N TYR A 81 34.25 -4.80 11.53
CA TYR A 81 34.68 -3.74 12.42
C TYR A 81 35.63 -2.78 11.70
N GLY A 82 35.34 -1.49 11.84
CA GLY A 82 36.23 -0.40 11.44
C GLY A 82 37.49 -0.34 12.28
N THR A 83 38.41 0.54 11.89
CA THR A 83 39.70 0.77 12.58
C THR A 83 39.53 1.11 14.07
N ASN A 84 38.38 1.66 14.47
CA ASN A 84 38.03 2.03 15.84
C ASN A 84 37.05 1.04 16.52
N ARG A 85 36.96 -0.21 16.04
CA ARG A 85 36.04 -1.26 16.55
C ARG A 85 34.55 -0.90 16.49
N THR A 86 34.21 0.02 15.62
CA THR A 86 32.85 0.43 15.29
C THR A 86 32.29 -0.52 14.23
N LEU A 87 31.02 -0.88 14.34
CA LEU A 87 30.36 -1.74 13.37
C LEU A 87 30.29 -1.02 12.02
N VAL A 88 30.68 -1.73 10.96
CA VAL A 88 30.58 -1.30 9.57
C VAL A 88 29.76 -2.34 8.83
N THR A 89 28.87 -1.89 7.96
CA THR A 89 28.04 -2.75 7.12
C THR A 89 28.38 -2.50 5.66
N LEU A 90 28.58 -3.56 4.88
CA LEU A 90 28.63 -3.52 3.43
C LEU A 90 27.40 -4.21 2.87
N SER A 91 26.66 -3.53 2.00
CA SER A 91 25.55 -4.11 1.26
C SER A 91 25.75 -4.00 -0.25
N ILE A 92 25.28 -5.01 -0.98
CA ILE A 92 25.20 -4.99 -2.44
C ILE A 92 23.73 -5.12 -2.81
N MET A 93 23.20 -4.11 -3.51
CA MET A 93 21.85 -4.09 -4.04
C MET A 93 21.88 -4.18 -5.57
N GLN A 94 20.84 -4.75 -6.15
CA GLN A 94 20.71 -5.04 -7.57
C GLN A 94 19.27 -4.81 -8.05
N GLU A 95 19.10 -3.97 -9.07
CA GLU A 95 17.83 -3.79 -9.79
C GLU A 95 18.00 -4.27 -11.24
N LEU A 96 17.11 -5.14 -11.72
CA LEU A 96 17.10 -5.58 -13.12
C LEU A 96 16.58 -4.46 -14.02
N ARG A 97 17.23 -4.20 -15.16
CA ARG A 97 16.77 -3.21 -16.15
C ARG A 97 15.38 -3.57 -16.69
N ALA A 98 15.09 -4.85 -16.88
CA ALA A 98 13.77 -5.34 -17.28
C ALA A 98 12.68 -5.14 -16.21
N ASP A 99 13.08 -4.99 -14.94
CA ASP A 99 12.13 -4.71 -13.86
C ASP A 99 12.06 -3.22 -13.48
N ALA A 100 13.01 -2.41 -13.95
CA ALA A 100 13.05 -0.98 -13.69
C ALA A 100 11.88 -0.22 -14.37
N SER A 101 11.58 0.97 -13.85
CA SER A 101 10.61 1.88 -14.43
C SER A 101 11.06 2.37 -15.82
N GLU A 102 10.10 2.70 -16.68
CA GLU A 102 10.37 3.23 -18.01
C GLU A 102 11.25 4.49 -17.91
N GLY A 103 12.30 4.56 -18.73
CA GLY A 103 13.26 5.67 -18.70
C GLY A 103 14.24 5.65 -17.54
N MET A 104 14.28 4.59 -16.71
CA MET A 104 15.27 4.46 -15.65
C MET A 104 16.70 4.39 -16.21
N THR A 105 17.55 5.32 -15.77
CA THR A 105 19.01 5.28 -15.97
C THR A 105 19.70 5.17 -14.61
N LEU A 106 21.02 4.92 -14.62
CA LEU A 106 21.79 4.88 -13.37
C LEU A 106 21.67 6.20 -12.58
N GLU A 107 21.68 7.35 -13.25
CA GLU A 107 21.52 8.67 -12.62
C GLU A 107 20.12 8.92 -12.06
N VAL A 108 19.08 8.40 -12.73
CA VAL A 108 17.71 8.49 -12.23
C VAL A 108 17.56 7.60 -10.99
N TRP A 109 18.09 6.37 -11.04
CA TRP A 109 18.04 5.44 -9.92
C TRP A 109 18.75 5.97 -8.68
N GLU A 110 19.94 6.56 -8.86
CA GLU A 110 20.68 7.26 -7.81
C GLU A 110 19.85 8.36 -7.14
N LYS A 111 19.19 9.22 -7.93
CA LYS A 111 18.36 10.31 -7.40
C LYS A 111 17.15 9.82 -6.64
N GLU A 112 16.52 8.73 -7.10
CA GLU A 112 15.37 8.15 -6.41
C GLU A 112 15.75 7.54 -5.06
N LEU A 113 16.94 6.94 -4.96
CA LEU A 113 17.51 6.48 -3.69
C LEU A 113 17.79 7.64 -2.73
N ASP A 114 18.30 8.77 -3.23
CA ASP A 114 18.56 9.95 -2.37
C ASP A 114 17.30 10.49 -1.71
N LYS A 115 16.16 10.44 -2.41
CA LYS A 115 14.87 10.91 -1.90
C LYS A 115 14.32 10.05 -0.74
N GLU A 116 14.85 8.85 -0.52
CA GLU A 116 14.42 7.99 0.59
C GLU A 116 15.02 8.42 1.93
N TYR A 117 16.14 9.14 1.89
CA TYR A 117 16.80 9.60 3.10
C TYR A 117 16.31 10.99 3.48
N ALA A 118 16.16 11.23 4.80
CA ALA A 118 15.66 12.50 5.32
C ALA A 118 16.56 13.70 4.92
N SER A 119 17.86 13.46 4.79
CA SER A 119 18.83 14.40 4.24
C SER A 119 20.04 13.65 3.69
N VAL A 120 20.54 14.06 2.53
CA VAL A 120 21.80 13.56 1.94
C VAL A 120 22.70 14.76 1.66
N ASP A 121 23.88 14.78 2.28
CA ASP A 121 24.95 15.73 1.97
C ASP A 121 26.06 15.01 1.20
N VAL A 122 26.21 15.35 -0.08
CA VAL A 122 27.19 14.72 -0.97
C VAL A 122 28.53 15.42 -0.84
N GLN A 123 29.49 14.76 -0.22
CA GLN A 123 30.80 15.34 0.07
C GLN A 123 31.79 15.20 -1.09
N VAL A 124 31.77 14.06 -1.77
CA VAL A 124 32.71 13.74 -2.86
C VAL A 124 31.99 12.90 -3.90
N VAL A 125 32.23 13.19 -5.17
CA VAL A 125 31.80 12.38 -6.31
C VAL A 125 32.99 12.16 -7.23
N GLN A 126 33.19 10.92 -7.67
CA GLN A 126 34.23 10.58 -8.64
C GLN A 126 33.79 9.43 -9.54
N THR A 127 34.43 9.34 -10.70
CA THR A 127 34.28 8.22 -11.62
C THR A 127 35.42 7.24 -11.40
N VAL A 128 35.09 5.96 -11.27
CA VAL A 128 36.04 4.85 -11.10
C VAL A 128 35.71 3.74 -12.10
N GLU A 129 36.63 2.80 -12.27
CA GLU A 129 36.38 1.57 -13.04
C GLU A 129 36.24 0.40 -12.06
N ILE A 130 35.11 -0.30 -12.13
CA ILE A 130 34.81 -1.46 -11.29
C ILE A 130 34.38 -2.58 -12.21
N ASP A 131 35.05 -3.73 -12.11
CA ASP A 131 34.73 -4.92 -12.90
C ASP A 131 34.61 -4.68 -14.42
N GLY A 132 35.48 -3.79 -14.94
CA GLY A 132 35.58 -3.42 -16.35
C GLY A 132 34.50 -2.44 -16.84
N VAL A 133 33.66 -1.88 -15.96
CA VAL A 133 32.67 -0.86 -16.31
C VAL A 133 32.90 0.44 -15.55
N THR A 134 32.42 1.54 -16.13
CA THR A 134 32.41 2.84 -15.46
C THR A 134 31.42 2.81 -14.29
N ALA A 135 31.89 3.23 -13.12
CA ALA A 135 31.10 3.34 -11.91
C ALA A 135 31.20 4.75 -11.32
N LYS A 136 30.13 5.19 -10.67
CA LYS A 136 30.06 6.45 -9.92
C LYS A 136 30.24 6.16 -8.45
N GLU A 137 31.36 6.58 -7.88
CA GLU A 137 31.63 6.49 -6.45
C GLU A 137 31.30 7.84 -5.81
N ARG A 138 30.57 7.82 -4.69
CA ARG A 138 30.30 9.01 -3.89
C ARG A 138 30.40 8.73 -2.39
N TYR A 139 30.72 9.79 -1.66
CA TYR A 139 30.69 9.79 -0.20
C TYR A 139 29.59 10.73 0.23
N ILE A 140 28.64 10.19 0.98
CA ILE A 140 27.51 10.94 1.50
C ILE A 140 27.48 10.88 3.02
N MET A 141 26.95 11.93 3.61
CA MET A 141 26.46 11.92 4.98
C MET A 141 24.93 11.90 4.89
N ARG A 142 24.29 10.95 5.57
CA ARG A 142 22.84 10.84 5.61
C ARG A 142 22.32 10.78 7.04
N ILE A 143 21.07 11.20 7.23
CA ILE A 143 20.36 11.01 8.50
C ILE A 143 19.40 9.82 8.31
N HIS A 144 19.61 8.77 9.08
CA HIS A 144 18.76 7.57 9.13
C HIS A 144 18.45 7.25 10.60
N ASN A 145 17.16 7.07 10.94
CA ASN A 145 16.70 6.83 12.32
C ASN A 145 17.27 7.81 13.37
N ASN A 146 17.33 9.11 13.02
CA ASN A 146 17.93 10.19 13.82
C ASN A 146 19.43 10.03 14.12
N ALA A 147 20.13 9.12 13.43
CA ALA A 147 21.57 8.95 13.49
C ALA A 147 22.22 9.47 12.21
N THR A 148 23.35 10.15 12.35
CA THR A 148 24.20 10.54 11.22
C THR A 148 25.05 9.34 10.80
N GLU A 149 24.84 8.89 9.56
CA GLU A 149 25.58 7.81 8.94
C GLU A 149 26.50 8.36 7.85
N TYR A 150 27.71 7.82 7.79
CA TYR A 150 28.67 8.09 6.72
C TYR A 150 28.70 6.90 5.79
N VAL A 151 28.47 7.18 4.51
CA VAL A 151 28.20 6.15 3.53
C VAL A 151 29.07 6.37 2.31
N MET A 152 29.79 5.33 1.92
CA MET A 152 30.44 5.25 0.60
C MET A 152 29.55 4.42 -0.31
N GLN A 153 29.10 5.01 -1.41
CA GLN A 153 28.24 4.35 -2.39
C GLN A 153 28.94 4.27 -3.74
N THR A 154 28.86 3.11 -4.37
CA THR A 154 29.34 2.87 -5.74
C THR A 154 28.18 2.39 -6.59
N PHE A 155 27.79 3.20 -7.56
CA PHE A 155 26.75 2.90 -8.53
C PHE A 155 27.40 2.44 -9.82
N LEU A 156 26.95 1.33 -10.38
CA LEU A 156 27.35 0.90 -11.71
C LEU A 156 26.22 0.21 -12.45
N GLU A 157 26.33 0.24 -13.76
CA GLU A 157 25.50 -0.55 -14.66
C GLU A 157 26.39 -1.57 -15.34
N LYS A 158 26.00 -2.85 -15.27
CA LYS A 158 26.71 -3.93 -15.96
C LYS A 158 25.70 -4.96 -16.44
N GLU A 159 25.87 -5.34 -17.71
CA GLU A 159 24.96 -6.24 -18.41
C GLU A 159 23.53 -5.65 -18.41
N ASP A 160 22.55 -6.34 -17.83
CA ASP A 160 21.15 -5.93 -17.79
C ASP A 160 20.67 -5.53 -16.38
N ALA A 161 21.59 -5.04 -15.52
CA ALA A 161 21.27 -4.64 -14.16
C ALA A 161 22.04 -3.40 -13.66
N PHE A 162 21.39 -2.67 -12.77
CA PHE A 162 22.00 -1.65 -11.93
C PHE A 162 22.45 -2.27 -10.61
N TYR A 163 23.65 -1.88 -10.15
CA TYR A 163 24.19 -2.30 -8.86
C TYR A 163 24.52 -1.08 -8.01
N LEU A 164 24.16 -1.15 -6.73
CA LEU A 164 24.60 -0.24 -5.69
C LEU A 164 25.41 -1.05 -4.70
N ILE A 165 26.66 -0.66 -4.49
CA ILE A 165 27.50 -1.19 -3.43
C ILE A 165 27.65 -0.09 -2.38
N GLU A 166 27.26 -0.39 -1.15
CA GLU A 166 27.24 0.56 -0.05
C GLU A 166 28.13 0.06 1.09
N ILE A 167 28.98 0.94 1.63
CA ILE A 167 29.63 0.75 2.94
C ILE A 167 29.15 1.84 3.88
N THR A 168 28.56 1.45 5.01
CA THR A 168 27.96 2.32 6.01
C THR A 168 28.63 2.15 7.36
N GLY A 169 28.93 3.27 8.04
CA GLY A 169 29.46 3.29 9.40
C GLY A 169 29.39 4.69 10.05
N PRO A 170 29.65 4.81 11.37
CA PRO A 170 29.63 6.10 12.06
C PRO A 170 30.86 6.98 11.69
N GLU A 171 30.80 8.29 11.91
CA GLU A 171 31.87 9.26 11.55
C GLU A 171 33.27 8.85 12.05
N ALA A 172 33.33 8.46 13.31
CA ALA A 172 34.55 8.00 13.98
C ALA A 172 35.04 6.64 13.46
N SER A 173 34.24 5.91 12.68
CA SER A 173 34.61 4.65 12.05
C SER A 173 35.27 4.79 10.70
N SER A 174 35.27 5.99 10.10
CA SER A 174 35.68 6.19 8.70
C SER A 174 36.89 5.33 8.38
N HIS A 175 36.64 4.18 7.76
CA HIS A 175 37.71 3.40 7.16
C HIS A 175 38.48 4.39 6.30
N PRO A 176 39.82 4.31 6.27
CA PRO A 176 40.59 5.11 5.34
C PRO A 176 39.88 5.00 3.98
N LYS A 177 39.49 6.12 3.36
CA LYS A 177 38.72 6.10 2.10
C LYS A 177 39.35 5.15 1.06
N GLU A 178 40.67 4.99 1.13
CA GLU A 178 41.46 4.03 0.35
C GLU A 178 41.19 2.54 0.67
N GLU A 179 40.97 2.15 1.93
CA GLU A 179 40.60 0.78 2.30
C GLU A 179 39.23 0.42 1.73
N SER A 180 38.21 1.25 1.97
CA SER A 180 36.86 1.03 1.43
C SER A 180 36.88 0.98 -0.10
N ARG A 181 37.64 1.87 -0.75
CA ARG A 181 37.85 1.85 -2.21
C ARG A 181 38.52 0.57 -2.70
N LYS A 182 39.51 0.06 -1.98
CA LYS A 182 40.13 -1.23 -2.32
C LYS A 182 39.11 -2.36 -2.23
N LEU A 183 38.29 -2.40 -1.18
CA LEU A 183 37.22 -3.40 -1.07
C LEU A 183 36.26 -3.30 -2.26
N MET A 184 35.74 -2.10 -2.58
CA MET A 184 34.87 -1.87 -3.74
C MET A 184 35.51 -2.35 -5.05
N SER A 185 36.81 -2.10 -5.26
CA SER A 185 37.52 -2.51 -6.47
C SER A 185 37.61 -4.03 -6.69
N THR A 186 37.31 -4.82 -5.67
CA THR A 186 37.28 -6.30 -5.76
C THR A 186 35.91 -6.86 -6.11
N PHE A 187 34.88 -6.01 -6.20
CA PHE A 187 33.55 -6.41 -6.64
C PHE A 187 33.60 -7.00 -8.04
N LYS A 188 32.88 -8.11 -8.24
CA LYS A 188 32.66 -8.72 -9.56
C LYS A 188 31.23 -9.22 -9.72
N VAL A 189 30.68 -9.01 -10.91
CA VAL A 189 29.52 -9.71 -11.43
C VAL A 189 30.00 -10.99 -12.10
N LEU A 190 29.58 -12.13 -11.57
CA LEU A 190 30.04 -13.46 -12.00
C LEU A 190 29.19 -14.06 -13.11
N LYS A 191 27.92 -13.67 -13.17
CA LYS A 191 26.97 -14.08 -14.21
C LYS A 191 25.88 -13.01 -14.37
N PRO A 192 25.18 -13.02 -15.52
CA PRO A 192 24.01 -12.20 -15.73
C PRO A 192 22.99 -12.29 -14.61
N ALA A 193 22.50 -11.12 -14.27
CA ALA A 193 21.36 -10.94 -13.40
C ALA A 193 20.12 -11.62 -13.99
N GLU A 194 19.61 -12.64 -13.31
CA GLU A 194 18.39 -13.35 -13.72
C GLU A 194 17.17 -12.91 -12.90
N LYS A 195 15.97 -13.00 -13.47
CA LYS A 195 14.72 -12.74 -12.74
C LYS A 195 14.57 -13.74 -11.60
N GLU A 196 14.30 -13.22 -10.40
CA GLU A 196 14.26 -14.06 -9.21
C GLU A 196 12.97 -14.88 -9.20
N GLN A 197 13.10 -16.19 -9.02
CA GLN A 197 11.95 -17.09 -8.89
C GLN A 197 11.63 -17.33 -7.43
N PHE A 198 10.36 -17.61 -7.13
CA PHE A 198 10.00 -18.06 -5.79
C PHE A 198 10.67 -19.39 -5.48
N ILE A 199 11.39 -19.45 -4.36
CA ILE A 199 11.88 -20.70 -3.80
C ILE A 199 10.70 -21.46 -3.23
N GLU A 200 10.40 -22.64 -3.80
CA GLU A 200 9.14 -23.36 -3.55
C GLU A 200 8.87 -23.62 -2.06
N TYR A 201 9.86 -24.05 -1.31
CA TYR A 201 9.75 -24.34 0.14
C TYR A 201 9.76 -23.09 1.05
N GLN A 202 9.93 -21.88 0.49
CA GLN A 202 9.90 -20.59 1.21
C GLN A 202 8.75 -19.70 0.72
N SER A 203 7.80 -20.29 0.01
CA SER A 203 6.65 -19.58 -0.56
C SER A 203 5.38 -20.39 -0.40
N GLU A 204 4.25 -19.72 -0.37
CA GLU A 204 2.94 -20.33 -0.44
C GLU A 204 2.10 -19.72 -1.55
N THR A 205 1.16 -20.51 -2.07
CA THR A 205 0.14 -20.04 -3.02
C THR A 205 -1.17 -19.89 -2.27
N ILE A 206 -1.67 -18.65 -2.27
CA ILE A 206 -2.92 -18.29 -1.63
C ILE A 206 -3.99 -18.18 -2.72
N VAL A 207 -5.12 -18.82 -2.49
CA VAL A 207 -6.31 -18.76 -3.34
C VAL A 207 -7.41 -18.01 -2.57
N ASN A 208 -8.17 -17.18 -3.27
CA ASN A 208 -9.27 -16.42 -2.67
C ASN A 208 -10.49 -17.34 -2.38
N ASN A 209 -11.52 -16.79 -1.72
CA ASN A 209 -12.64 -17.60 -1.20
C ASN A 209 -13.45 -18.31 -2.30
N ASP A 210 -13.67 -17.66 -3.45
CA ASP A 210 -14.41 -18.24 -4.58
C ASP A 210 -13.54 -19.11 -5.52
N GLN A 211 -12.25 -19.26 -5.20
CA GLN A 211 -11.23 -19.97 -5.98
C GLN A 211 -11.03 -19.44 -7.40
N SER A 212 -11.34 -18.16 -7.63
CA SER A 212 -11.17 -17.52 -8.94
C SER A 212 -9.82 -16.87 -9.12
N LEU A 213 -9.12 -16.54 -8.03
CA LEU A 213 -7.85 -15.85 -8.06
C LEU A 213 -6.79 -16.60 -7.26
N GLN A 214 -5.54 -16.47 -7.68
CA GLN A 214 -4.38 -16.93 -6.91
C GLN A 214 -3.28 -15.89 -6.90
N ILE A 215 -2.49 -15.92 -5.83
CA ILE A 215 -1.25 -15.16 -5.69
C ILE A 215 -0.22 -15.99 -4.94
N LYS A 216 1.06 -15.86 -5.30
CA LYS A 216 2.17 -16.54 -4.63
C LYS A 216 2.95 -15.53 -3.79
N VAL A 217 3.15 -15.83 -2.52
CA VAL A 217 3.84 -14.96 -1.57
C VAL A 217 4.89 -15.72 -0.76
N PRO A 218 5.93 -15.05 -0.24
CA PRO A 218 6.83 -15.66 0.75
C PRO A 218 6.09 -16.07 2.02
N LEU A 219 6.56 -17.11 2.73
CA LEU A 219 5.90 -17.65 3.94
C LEU A 219 5.70 -16.64 5.09
N LYS A 220 6.45 -15.54 5.10
CA LYS A 220 6.30 -14.45 6.08
C LYS A 220 5.06 -13.57 5.84
N TRP A 221 4.42 -13.68 4.68
CA TRP A 221 3.20 -12.96 4.36
C TRP A 221 1.99 -13.72 4.90
N ASN A 222 1.19 -13.05 5.72
CA ASN A 222 0.03 -13.61 6.40
C ASN A 222 -1.24 -12.90 5.96
N LYS A 223 -2.37 -13.63 5.94
CA LYS A 223 -3.69 -13.00 5.78
C LYS A 223 -3.95 -12.08 6.95
N MET A 224 -4.18 -10.80 6.66
CA MET A 224 -4.62 -9.86 7.68
C MET A 224 -6.09 -10.15 7.99
N ARG A 225 -6.45 -10.17 9.28
CA ARG A 225 -7.86 -10.17 9.68
C ARG A 225 -8.27 -8.74 9.91
N THR A 226 -9.06 -8.21 9.00
CA THR A 226 -9.50 -6.82 9.05
C THR A 226 -11.03 -6.75 8.93
N PRO A 227 -11.65 -5.66 9.43
CA PRO A 227 -13.03 -5.32 9.05
C PRO A 227 -13.19 -5.19 7.52
N TYR A 228 -12.09 -5.04 6.78
CA TYR A 228 -12.01 -4.85 5.34
C TYR A 228 -11.86 -6.17 4.55
N ASP A 229 -11.82 -7.34 5.18
CA ASP A 229 -11.67 -8.64 4.47
C ASP A 229 -12.80 -8.92 3.45
N GLN A 230 -13.86 -8.11 3.49
CA GLN A 230 -14.99 -8.14 2.58
C GLN A 230 -14.81 -7.29 1.30
N VAL A 231 -13.87 -6.32 1.23
CA VAL A 231 -13.68 -5.43 0.04
C VAL A 231 -12.62 -5.94 -0.93
N ALA A 232 -11.73 -6.79 -0.46
CA ALA A 232 -10.58 -7.24 -1.22
C ALA A 232 -10.58 -8.76 -1.36
N GLU A 233 -10.06 -9.20 -2.48
CA GLU A 233 -9.86 -10.61 -2.81
C GLU A 233 -8.69 -11.19 -2.02
N PHE A 234 -7.67 -10.36 -1.75
CA PHE A 234 -6.55 -10.65 -0.86
C PHE A 234 -6.22 -9.42 -0.02
N ILE A 235 -6.02 -9.63 1.29
CA ILE A 235 -5.39 -8.67 2.20
C ILE A 235 -4.29 -9.42 2.94
N LEU A 236 -3.05 -9.14 2.59
CA LEU A 236 -1.88 -9.79 3.15
C LEU A 236 -0.95 -8.76 3.78
N HIS A 237 -0.19 -9.17 4.78
CA HIS A 237 0.86 -8.36 5.37
C HIS A 237 2.06 -9.21 5.75
N ASP A 238 3.23 -8.60 5.87
CA ASP A 238 4.40 -9.26 6.43
C ASP A 238 4.78 -8.71 7.81
N ASP A 239 5.94 -9.14 8.29
CA ASP A 239 6.59 -8.73 9.54
C ASP A 239 7.25 -7.34 9.49
N ARG A 240 7.38 -6.76 8.30
CA ARG A 240 7.96 -5.43 8.05
C ARG A 240 6.89 -4.34 7.89
N ASN A 241 5.63 -4.66 8.18
CA ASN A 241 4.48 -3.79 7.93
C ASN A 241 4.29 -3.45 6.43
N ALA A 242 4.79 -4.28 5.52
CA ALA A 242 4.35 -4.25 4.13
C ALA A 242 2.96 -4.89 4.04
N GLN A 243 2.11 -4.33 3.19
CA GLN A 243 0.73 -4.78 2.99
C GLN A 243 0.47 -4.94 1.50
N LEU A 244 -0.27 -5.98 1.13
CA LEU A 244 -0.75 -6.21 -0.22
C LEU A 244 -2.27 -6.29 -0.17
N LEU A 245 -2.92 -5.42 -0.95
CA LEU A 245 -4.34 -5.49 -1.22
C LEU A 245 -4.57 -5.85 -2.68
N VAL A 246 -5.49 -6.78 -2.93
CA VAL A 246 -5.97 -7.10 -4.27
C VAL A 246 -7.47 -6.88 -4.34
N ALA A 247 -7.91 -6.02 -5.26
CA ALA A 247 -9.33 -5.74 -5.49
C ALA A 247 -9.74 -6.11 -6.91
N ARG A 248 -10.99 -6.58 -7.05
CA ARG A 248 -11.64 -6.87 -8.35
C ARG A 248 -12.78 -5.89 -8.60
N VAL A 249 -12.93 -5.46 -9.84
CA VAL A 249 -14.00 -4.55 -10.28
C VAL A 249 -14.52 -4.99 -11.64
N PHE A 250 -15.81 -5.26 -11.73
CA PHE A 250 -16.41 -5.64 -13.00
C PHE A 250 -16.50 -4.46 -13.97
N GLU A 251 -16.29 -4.73 -15.24
CA GLU A 251 -16.26 -3.72 -16.30
C GLU A 251 -17.60 -2.99 -16.44
N SER A 252 -18.72 -3.69 -16.26
CA SER A 252 -20.07 -3.11 -16.27
C SER A 252 -20.28 -2.00 -15.24
N LYS A 253 -19.46 -2.00 -14.17
CA LYS A 253 -19.53 -1.04 -13.05
C LYS A 253 -18.68 0.21 -13.30
N MET A 254 -17.83 0.20 -14.32
CA MET A 254 -17.02 1.35 -14.71
C MET A 254 -17.82 2.26 -15.65
N THR A 255 -17.60 3.56 -15.58
CA THR A 255 -18.31 4.53 -16.44
C THR A 255 -17.95 4.39 -17.92
N GLU A 256 -16.73 3.96 -18.21
CA GLU A 256 -16.19 3.74 -19.56
C GLU A 256 -15.20 2.57 -19.54
N GLY A 257 -14.97 1.95 -20.70
CA GLY A 257 -13.92 0.96 -20.90
C GLY A 257 -12.54 1.63 -20.81
N LYS A 258 -12.02 1.77 -19.60
CA LYS A 258 -10.73 2.43 -19.33
C LYS A 258 -9.58 1.43 -19.47
N GLU A 259 -8.49 1.88 -20.08
CA GLU A 259 -7.23 1.14 -20.04
C GLU A 259 -6.72 1.02 -18.59
N PRO A 260 -6.02 -0.07 -18.22
CA PRO A 260 -5.49 -0.24 -16.87
C PRO A 260 -4.66 0.95 -16.35
N GLU A 261 -3.92 1.62 -17.24
CA GLU A 261 -3.16 2.84 -16.94
C GLU A 261 -4.03 3.96 -16.38
N ALA A 262 -5.15 4.27 -17.03
CA ALA A 262 -6.02 5.36 -16.60
C ALA A 262 -6.58 5.08 -15.20
N ILE A 263 -6.98 3.84 -14.94
CA ILE A 263 -7.58 3.47 -13.65
C ILE A 263 -6.52 3.47 -12.53
N VAL A 264 -5.30 2.99 -12.79
CA VAL A 264 -4.21 3.03 -11.81
C VAL A 264 -3.84 4.48 -11.47
N ASN A 265 -3.75 5.35 -12.49
CA ASN A 265 -3.49 6.77 -12.26
C ASN A 265 -4.59 7.43 -11.42
N GLU A 266 -5.85 7.23 -11.78
CA GLU A 266 -6.99 7.77 -11.01
C GLU A 266 -6.97 7.29 -9.56
N ARG A 267 -6.70 6.00 -9.32
CA ARG A 267 -6.61 5.46 -7.95
C ARG A 267 -5.45 6.03 -7.16
N PHE A 268 -4.29 6.25 -7.80
CA PHE A 268 -3.16 6.90 -7.15
C PHE A 268 -3.49 8.37 -6.83
N ASP A 269 -4.14 9.07 -7.74
CA ASP A 269 -4.56 10.46 -7.54
C ASP A 269 -5.62 10.55 -6.42
N SER A 270 -6.48 9.54 -6.27
CA SER A 270 -7.36 9.44 -5.10
C SER A 270 -6.57 9.33 -3.79
N LEU A 271 -5.47 8.55 -3.74
CA LEU A 271 -4.60 8.50 -2.55
C LEU A 271 -4.00 9.87 -2.20
N GLN A 272 -3.83 10.77 -3.18
CA GLN A 272 -3.36 12.13 -2.94
C GLN A 272 -4.41 13.04 -2.26
N LEU A 273 -5.68 12.64 -2.24
CA LEU A 273 -6.72 13.42 -1.55
C LEU A 273 -6.64 13.30 -0.03
N VAL A 274 -5.99 12.25 0.51
CA VAL A 274 -5.78 12.05 1.96
C VAL A 274 -4.36 12.38 2.42
N GLY A 275 -3.45 12.72 1.51
CA GLY A 275 -2.08 13.08 1.85
C GLY A 275 -1.24 13.48 0.64
N HIS A 276 0.00 13.90 0.85
CA HIS A 276 0.89 14.27 -0.26
C HIS A 276 1.43 13.01 -0.96
N GLY A 277 1.04 12.80 -2.22
CA GLY A 277 1.58 11.71 -3.04
C GLY A 277 2.48 12.18 -4.19
N GLU A 278 3.56 11.45 -4.46
CA GLU A 278 4.50 11.67 -5.57
C GLU A 278 4.59 10.40 -6.42
N LYS A 279 4.35 10.49 -7.72
CA LYS A 279 4.64 9.41 -8.69
C LYS A 279 6.14 9.38 -8.95
N THR A 280 6.79 8.25 -8.69
CA THR A 280 8.26 8.10 -8.81
C THR A 280 8.67 7.23 -9.99
N GLY A 281 7.76 6.41 -10.53
CA GLY A 281 8.03 5.58 -11.70
C GLY A 281 6.79 4.86 -12.22
N TRP A 282 6.90 4.30 -13.41
CA TRP A 282 5.88 3.44 -13.99
C TRP A 282 6.50 2.47 -14.99
N ARG A 283 5.81 1.38 -15.30
CA ARG A 283 6.17 0.46 -16.40
C ARG A 283 4.94 -0.29 -16.93
N ASN A 284 5.02 -0.68 -18.18
CA ASN A 284 4.12 -1.68 -18.76
C ASN A 284 4.72 -3.07 -18.56
N LEU A 285 3.87 -4.05 -18.24
CA LEU A 285 4.28 -5.43 -18.05
C LEU A 285 3.18 -6.39 -18.48
N THR A 286 3.44 -7.70 -18.37
CA THR A 286 2.44 -8.73 -18.63
C THR A 286 2.25 -9.58 -17.38
N ILE A 287 1.01 -9.66 -16.91
CA ILE A 287 0.62 -10.50 -15.77
C ILE A 287 -0.46 -11.47 -16.26
N ASP A 288 -0.23 -12.77 -16.02
CA ASP A 288 -1.18 -13.83 -16.42
C ASP A 288 -1.61 -13.76 -17.92
N GLY A 289 -0.63 -13.40 -18.76
CA GLY A 289 -0.78 -13.23 -20.20
C GLY A 289 -1.51 -11.95 -20.64
N GLN A 290 -1.86 -11.04 -19.72
CA GLN A 290 -2.56 -9.80 -20.01
C GLN A 290 -1.65 -8.58 -19.87
N PRO A 291 -1.83 -7.54 -20.70
CA PRO A 291 -1.23 -6.24 -20.47
C PRO A 291 -1.58 -5.71 -19.08
N ALA A 292 -0.58 -5.23 -18.36
CA ALA A 292 -0.72 -4.61 -17.06
C ALA A 292 0.07 -3.31 -17.03
N TYR A 293 -0.40 -2.37 -16.22
CA TYR A 293 0.28 -1.12 -15.94
C TYR A 293 0.66 -1.09 -14.45
N GLN A 294 1.91 -0.79 -14.16
CA GLN A 294 2.43 -0.68 -12.80
C GLN A 294 2.96 0.74 -12.57
N LEU A 295 2.59 1.32 -11.45
CA LEU A 295 3.00 2.63 -10.99
C LEU A 295 3.71 2.50 -9.63
N GLU A 296 4.77 3.25 -9.48
CA GLU A 296 5.54 3.40 -8.26
C GLU A 296 5.38 4.83 -7.74
N GLY A 297 5.24 4.97 -6.42
CA GLY A 297 5.10 6.28 -5.81
C GLY A 297 5.36 6.28 -4.32
N ARG A 298 5.21 7.48 -3.75
CA ARG A 298 5.24 7.76 -2.32
C ARG A 298 3.93 8.42 -1.96
N THR A 299 3.45 8.20 -0.74
CA THR A 299 2.28 8.91 -0.21
C THR A 299 2.41 9.09 1.30
N GLU A 300 1.57 9.94 1.88
CA GLU A 300 1.40 10.09 3.33
C GLU A 300 0.01 9.59 3.72
N LEU A 301 -0.05 8.67 4.66
CA LEU A 301 -1.27 8.00 5.09
C LEU A 301 -1.31 8.01 6.61
N GLU A 302 -2.31 8.67 7.17
CA GLU A 302 -2.43 8.91 8.61
C GLU A 302 -1.19 9.58 9.24
N GLY A 303 -0.52 10.46 8.48
CA GLY A 303 0.71 11.13 8.95
C GLY A 303 1.97 10.28 8.80
N GLU A 304 1.87 9.05 8.29
CA GLU A 304 3.01 8.17 8.01
C GLU A 304 3.33 8.16 6.52
N LYS A 305 4.60 8.42 6.18
CA LYS A 305 5.08 8.25 4.82
C LYS A 305 5.08 6.77 4.45
N ARG A 306 4.70 6.44 3.22
CA ARG A 306 4.64 5.08 2.70
C ARG A 306 5.16 5.03 1.26
N GLY A 307 5.88 3.96 0.91
CA GLY A 307 6.13 3.58 -0.47
C GLY A 307 4.92 2.83 -1.04
N VAL A 308 4.63 3.02 -2.33
CA VAL A 308 3.46 2.44 -3.01
C VAL A 308 3.88 1.81 -4.33
N LEU A 309 3.45 0.56 -4.55
CA LEU A 309 3.49 -0.13 -5.83
C LEU A 309 2.06 -0.50 -6.22
N MET A 310 1.48 0.19 -7.19
CA MET A 310 0.11 -0.04 -7.65
C MET A 310 0.12 -0.64 -9.05
N THR A 311 -0.58 -1.74 -9.25
CA THR A 311 -0.65 -2.45 -10.53
C THR A 311 -2.09 -2.72 -10.92
N GLY A 312 -2.42 -2.42 -12.16
CA GLY A 312 -3.73 -2.67 -12.75
C GLY A 312 -3.62 -3.58 -13.96
N LEU A 313 -4.56 -4.49 -14.12
CA LEU A 313 -4.75 -5.27 -15.34
C LEU A 313 -6.24 -5.52 -15.60
N LYS A 314 -6.58 -5.81 -16.85
CA LYS A 314 -7.91 -6.26 -17.26
C LYS A 314 -7.84 -7.70 -17.74
N LYS A 315 -8.75 -8.55 -17.28
CA LYS A 315 -8.91 -9.93 -17.78
C LYS A 315 -10.36 -10.36 -17.73
N GLY A 316 -10.89 -10.80 -18.87
CA GLY A 316 -12.33 -11.09 -19.01
C GLY A 316 -13.16 -9.82 -18.84
N ASN A 317 -14.25 -9.91 -18.08
CA ASN A 317 -15.15 -8.80 -17.75
C ASN A 317 -14.75 -8.03 -16.47
N ALA A 318 -13.51 -8.14 -16.01
CA ALA A 318 -13.09 -7.50 -14.76
C ALA A 318 -11.70 -6.85 -14.84
N TYR A 319 -11.55 -5.79 -14.07
CA TYR A 319 -10.30 -5.14 -13.72
C TYR A 319 -9.82 -5.65 -12.36
N TYR A 320 -8.51 -5.83 -12.24
CA TYR A 320 -7.82 -6.26 -11.03
C TYR A 320 -6.78 -5.22 -10.63
N PHE A 321 -6.78 -4.87 -9.35
CA PHE A 321 -5.89 -3.85 -8.79
C PHE A 321 -5.11 -4.47 -7.64
N LEU A 322 -3.78 -4.44 -7.76
CA LEU A 322 -2.86 -4.92 -6.73
C LEU A 322 -2.10 -3.71 -6.20
N THR A 323 -2.21 -3.46 -4.90
CA THR A 323 -1.52 -2.35 -4.24
C THR A 323 -0.64 -2.92 -3.15
N VAL A 324 0.67 -2.74 -3.26
CA VAL A 324 1.60 -2.95 -2.16
C VAL A 324 1.92 -1.61 -1.52
N THR A 325 1.79 -1.51 -0.19
CA THR A 325 2.25 -0.37 0.60
C THR A 325 3.24 -0.83 1.66
N CYS A 326 4.26 -0.05 1.97
CA CYS A 326 5.24 -0.38 3.02
C CYS A 326 5.90 0.89 3.59
N PRO A 327 6.63 0.78 4.71
CA PRO A 327 7.51 1.86 5.16
C PRO A 327 8.48 2.30 4.04
N PRO A 328 8.84 3.60 3.94
CA PRO A 328 9.70 4.11 2.87
C PRO A 328 11.05 3.40 2.80
N GLU A 329 11.66 3.10 3.94
CA GLU A 329 12.95 2.41 4.07
C GLU A 329 12.95 0.98 3.50
N ASP A 330 11.79 0.32 3.50
CA ASP A 330 11.62 -1.03 2.99
C ASP A 330 11.29 -1.05 1.48
N PHE A 331 10.86 0.08 0.92
CA PHE A 331 10.32 0.11 -0.45
C PHE A 331 11.38 -0.27 -1.48
N VAL A 332 12.55 0.39 -1.49
CA VAL A 332 13.63 0.04 -2.43
C VAL A 332 14.30 -1.27 -2.05
N SER A 333 14.58 -1.50 -0.78
CA SER A 333 15.26 -2.71 -0.30
C SER A 333 14.52 -3.99 -0.70
N HIS A 334 13.19 -3.96 -0.69
CA HIS A 334 12.34 -5.13 -0.96
C HIS A 334 11.47 -4.98 -2.21
N LYS A 335 11.70 -3.95 -3.02
CA LYS A 335 10.97 -3.65 -4.25
C LYS A 335 10.81 -4.86 -5.17
N ARG A 336 11.90 -5.60 -5.36
CA ARG A 336 11.93 -6.79 -6.21
C ARG A 336 11.09 -7.94 -5.66
N GLU A 337 11.00 -8.08 -4.34
CA GLU A 337 10.10 -9.04 -3.69
C GLU A 337 8.64 -8.65 -3.99
N TYR A 338 8.28 -7.37 -3.82
CA TYR A 338 6.93 -6.86 -4.09
C TYR A 338 6.53 -7.02 -5.56
N LYS A 339 7.43 -6.68 -6.49
CA LYS A 339 7.22 -6.90 -7.93
C LYS A 339 6.99 -8.38 -8.23
N ARG A 340 7.76 -9.28 -7.64
CA ARG A 340 7.60 -10.74 -7.83
C ARG A 340 6.26 -11.25 -7.29
N ILE A 341 5.80 -10.73 -6.14
CA ILE A 341 4.47 -11.04 -5.59
C ILE A 341 3.38 -10.61 -6.58
N VAL A 342 3.43 -9.37 -7.06
CA VAL A 342 2.46 -8.85 -8.04
C VAL A 342 2.47 -9.65 -9.34
N ASP A 343 3.66 -9.96 -9.88
CA ASP A 343 3.83 -10.72 -11.13
C ASP A 343 3.29 -12.17 -11.02
N SER A 344 3.10 -12.68 -9.80
CA SER A 344 2.60 -14.04 -9.57
C SER A 344 1.07 -14.16 -9.62
N PHE A 345 0.37 -13.03 -9.64
CA PHE A 345 -1.09 -12.98 -9.67
C PHE A 345 -1.64 -13.71 -10.89
N LYS A 346 -2.65 -14.56 -10.69
CA LYS A 346 -3.41 -15.18 -11.79
C LYS A 346 -4.90 -15.21 -11.53
N VAL A 347 -5.64 -15.09 -12.63
CA VAL A 347 -7.08 -15.35 -12.71
C VAL A 347 -7.28 -16.79 -13.18
N LEU A 348 -7.75 -17.63 -12.27
CA LEU A 348 -7.99 -19.06 -12.49
C LEU A 348 -9.26 -19.34 -13.28
N LYS A 349 -10.30 -18.53 -13.06
CA LYS A 349 -11.58 -18.62 -13.78
C LYS A 349 -12.28 -17.27 -13.75
N GLU A 350 -13.11 -17.03 -14.75
CA GLU A 350 -14.04 -15.91 -14.75
C GLU A 350 -15.12 -16.13 -13.69
N VAL A 351 -15.60 -15.04 -13.10
CA VAL A 351 -16.70 -15.06 -12.13
C VAL A 351 -17.81 -14.19 -12.66
N GLU A 352 -19.05 -14.67 -12.52
CA GLU A 352 -20.22 -13.92 -12.92
C GLU A 352 -20.37 -12.66 -12.06
N GLU A 353 -20.91 -11.62 -12.69
CA GLU A 353 -21.23 -10.40 -11.97
C GLU A 353 -22.28 -10.64 -10.88
N PRO A 354 -22.15 -9.98 -9.72
CA PRO A 354 -23.16 -10.01 -8.68
C PRO A 354 -24.56 -9.66 -9.20
N ASN A 355 -25.58 -10.37 -8.73
CA ASN A 355 -26.97 -10.00 -9.00
C ASN A 355 -27.27 -8.59 -8.47
N LEU A 356 -27.89 -7.76 -9.31
CA LEU A 356 -28.25 -6.36 -9.00
C LEU A 356 -29.41 -6.26 -7.99
N SER A 357 -30.29 -7.26 -7.93
CA SER A 357 -31.42 -7.28 -7.00
C SER A 357 -31.15 -8.24 -5.85
N PHE A 358 -31.33 -7.76 -4.62
CA PHE A 358 -31.24 -8.58 -3.42
C PHE A 358 -32.60 -8.58 -2.70
N ASP A 359 -33.15 -9.77 -2.46
CA ASP A 359 -34.45 -9.88 -1.81
C ASP A 359 -34.31 -9.74 -0.28
N PHE A 360 -34.10 -8.49 0.16
CA PHE A 360 -33.99 -8.15 1.59
C PHE A 360 -35.22 -8.57 2.42
N SER A 361 -36.37 -8.88 1.78
CA SER A 361 -37.57 -9.32 2.50
C SER A 361 -37.47 -10.74 3.06
N LYS A 362 -36.54 -11.55 2.53
CA LYS A 362 -36.27 -12.91 3.00
C LYS A 362 -35.27 -12.96 4.15
N GLU A 363 -34.49 -11.89 4.33
CA GLU A 363 -33.49 -11.81 5.38
C GLU A 363 -34.10 -11.48 6.73
N LYS A 364 -33.50 -12.04 7.79
CA LYS A 364 -33.90 -11.72 9.15
C LYS A 364 -33.49 -10.31 9.50
N SER A 365 -34.33 -9.63 10.28
CA SER A 365 -34.03 -8.30 10.82
C SER A 365 -33.01 -8.38 11.96
N LYS A 366 -32.12 -7.37 12.04
CA LYS A 366 -31.12 -7.17 13.09
C LYS A 366 -31.04 -5.71 13.48
N VAL A 367 -31.03 -5.45 14.79
CA VAL A 367 -30.84 -4.11 15.35
C VAL A 367 -29.36 -3.84 15.55
N PHE A 368 -28.90 -2.71 15.03
CA PHE A 368 -27.55 -2.19 15.22
C PHE A 368 -27.62 -0.95 16.11
N LYS A 369 -26.67 -0.82 17.02
CA LYS A 369 -26.56 0.31 17.95
C LYS A 369 -25.17 0.90 17.85
N ASN A 370 -25.03 2.21 18.08
CA ASN A 370 -23.68 2.76 18.30
C ASN A 370 -23.12 2.26 19.65
N LYS A 371 -21.81 2.43 19.89
CA LYS A 371 -21.18 1.90 21.11
C LYS A 371 -21.75 2.50 22.40
N ARG A 372 -22.17 3.77 22.34
CA ARG A 372 -22.84 4.47 23.46
C ARG A 372 -24.30 4.08 23.64
N ALA A 373 -24.84 3.23 22.77
CA ALA A 373 -26.25 2.86 22.73
C ALA A 373 -27.21 4.06 22.75
N SER A 374 -26.79 5.23 22.26
CA SER A 374 -27.60 6.46 22.16
C SER A 374 -28.43 6.51 20.87
N MET A 375 -28.09 5.69 19.88
CA MET A 375 -28.88 5.52 18.67
C MET A 375 -28.90 4.09 18.18
N LYS A 376 -29.95 3.75 17.43
CA LYS A 376 -30.10 2.46 16.79
C LYS A 376 -30.79 2.54 15.43
N VAL A 377 -30.50 1.56 14.58
CA VAL A 377 -31.16 1.32 13.30
C VAL A 377 -31.49 -0.17 13.18
N GLU A 378 -32.54 -0.51 12.43
CA GLU A 378 -32.93 -1.90 12.16
C GLU A 378 -32.71 -2.19 10.67
N LEU A 379 -31.69 -3.00 10.37
CA LEU A 379 -31.41 -3.51 9.01
C LEU A 379 -31.56 -5.03 9.01
N THR A 380 -31.00 -5.72 8.02
CA THR A 380 -31.01 -7.19 7.93
C THR A 380 -29.72 -7.82 8.50
N GLU A 381 -29.73 -9.12 8.80
CA GLU A 381 -28.57 -9.87 9.35
C GLU A 381 -27.37 -9.93 8.40
N VAL A 382 -27.60 -9.69 7.11
CA VAL A 382 -26.55 -9.54 6.08
C VAL A 382 -25.76 -8.24 6.24
N TRP A 383 -26.16 -7.31 7.11
CA TRP A 383 -25.32 -6.16 7.45
C TRP A 383 -24.36 -6.51 8.58
N LYS A 384 -23.11 -6.10 8.45
CA LYS A 384 -22.05 -6.30 9.45
C LYS A 384 -21.51 -4.96 9.91
N GLU A 385 -21.14 -4.87 11.18
CA GLU A 385 -20.45 -3.70 11.70
C GLU A 385 -19.09 -3.55 11.00
N PHE A 386 -18.82 -2.34 10.53
CA PHE A 386 -17.61 -1.97 9.82
C PHE A 386 -17.12 -0.66 10.45
N LYS A 387 -16.16 -0.74 11.38
CA LYS A 387 -15.72 0.44 12.16
C LYS A 387 -14.60 1.15 11.41
N LEU A 388 -14.89 2.31 10.83
CA LEU A 388 -13.92 3.28 10.36
C LEU A 388 -13.60 4.33 11.43
N PHE A 389 -14.60 4.72 12.24
CA PHE A 389 -14.47 5.84 13.16
C PHE A 389 -14.74 5.49 14.63
N ASP A 390 -14.60 6.54 15.45
CA ASP A 390 -14.78 6.54 16.90
C ASP A 390 -16.15 6.02 17.36
N ASP A 391 -16.24 5.76 18.65
CA ASP A 391 -17.35 5.11 19.37
C ASP A 391 -18.75 5.74 19.21
N GLY A 392 -18.87 6.88 18.53
CA GLY A 392 -20.10 7.67 18.38
C GLY A 392 -21.06 7.18 17.29
N GLU A 393 -20.59 6.40 16.31
CA GLU A 393 -21.29 6.20 15.03
C GLU A 393 -21.86 4.78 14.86
N ILE A 394 -22.83 4.64 13.94
CA ILE A 394 -23.23 3.33 13.41
C ILE A 394 -22.69 3.24 11.99
N GLU A 395 -21.82 2.28 11.78
CA GLU A 395 -21.19 2.07 10.49
C GLU A 395 -21.32 0.60 10.12
N LEU A 396 -22.02 0.35 9.03
CA LEU A 396 -22.40 -0.99 8.59
C LEU A 396 -22.05 -1.16 7.13
N ARG A 397 -21.77 -2.41 6.78
CA ARG A 397 -21.55 -2.82 5.40
C ARG A 397 -22.43 -4.01 5.07
N HIS A 398 -22.96 -4.01 3.86
CA HIS A 398 -23.67 -5.17 3.33
C HIS A 398 -22.66 -6.29 3.03
N ASP A 399 -22.86 -7.48 3.60
CA ASP A 399 -22.04 -8.70 3.44
C ASP A 399 -22.24 -9.37 2.05
N GLY A 400 -22.61 -8.54 1.07
CA GLY A 400 -22.73 -8.89 -0.35
C GLY A 400 -21.59 -8.26 -1.16
N SER A 401 -21.52 -8.66 -2.43
CA SER A 401 -20.50 -8.21 -3.38
C SER A 401 -20.78 -6.84 -4.02
N ASP A 402 -21.82 -6.14 -3.57
CA ASP A 402 -22.26 -4.81 -4.03
C ASP A 402 -21.56 -3.64 -3.33
N ASN A 403 -20.80 -3.91 -2.26
CA ASN A 403 -20.02 -2.92 -1.49
C ASN A 403 -20.85 -1.76 -0.91
N THR A 404 -22.15 -1.93 -0.68
CA THR A 404 -22.97 -0.87 -0.07
C THR A 404 -22.58 -0.64 1.38
N LEU A 405 -22.35 0.62 1.73
CA LEU A 405 -22.09 1.10 3.09
C LEU A 405 -23.32 1.83 3.63
N PHE A 406 -23.51 1.72 4.94
CA PHE A 406 -24.46 2.52 5.71
C PHE A 406 -23.70 3.22 6.84
N THR A 407 -23.92 4.53 6.96
CA THR A 407 -23.43 5.30 8.11
C THR A 407 -24.58 6.05 8.76
N ALA A 408 -24.54 6.15 10.08
CA ALA A 408 -25.35 7.08 10.84
C ALA A 408 -24.46 7.86 11.82
N TYR A 409 -24.51 9.18 11.67
CA TYR A 409 -23.73 10.13 12.44
C TYR A 409 -24.66 11.13 13.11
N ALA A 410 -24.37 11.49 14.36
CA ALA A 410 -25.16 12.44 15.13
C ALA A 410 -24.28 13.51 15.78
N GLU A 411 -24.67 14.78 15.61
CA GLU A 411 -24.09 15.93 16.31
C GLU A 411 -25.06 16.46 17.35
N ASP A 412 -24.54 16.93 18.49
CA ASP A 412 -25.36 17.59 19.50
C ASP A 412 -26.07 18.82 18.89
N ALA A 413 -27.36 18.97 19.17
CA ALA A 413 -28.14 20.10 18.68
C ALA A 413 -27.71 21.44 19.32
N ALA A 414 -26.96 21.39 20.44
CA ALA A 414 -26.42 22.55 21.11
C ALA A 414 -25.39 23.26 20.22
N GLY A 415 -25.69 24.50 19.82
CA GLY A 415 -24.86 25.28 18.90
C GLY A 415 -25.27 25.16 17.42
N LEU A 416 -26.25 24.32 17.08
CA LEU A 416 -26.83 24.20 15.73
C LEU A 416 -28.24 24.80 15.64
N GLU A 417 -28.60 25.69 16.57
CA GLU A 417 -29.96 26.22 16.70
C GLU A 417 -30.44 26.95 15.44
N SER A 418 -29.55 27.69 14.79
CA SER A 418 -29.81 28.44 13.56
C SER A 418 -29.71 27.62 12.27
N VAL A 419 -29.21 26.37 12.33
CA VAL A 419 -29.06 25.53 11.13
C VAL A 419 -30.41 24.96 10.74
N THR A 420 -30.85 25.23 9.52
CA THR A 420 -32.08 24.67 8.96
C THR A 420 -31.83 23.34 8.26
N MET A 421 -32.89 22.58 7.96
CA MET A 421 -32.76 21.36 7.14
C MET A 421 -32.24 21.66 5.73
N GLU A 422 -32.56 22.83 5.18
CA GLU A 422 -32.05 23.27 3.88
C GLU A 422 -30.54 23.57 3.96
N ASP A 423 -30.09 24.26 5.02
CA ASP A 423 -28.66 24.53 5.21
C ASP A 423 -27.87 23.22 5.31
N ALA A 424 -28.41 22.23 6.02
CA ALA A 424 -27.82 20.92 6.11
C ALA A 424 -27.81 20.20 4.75
N TYR A 425 -28.91 20.22 4.00
CA TYR A 425 -28.98 19.65 2.66
C TYR A 425 -27.89 20.23 1.75
N GLN A 426 -27.76 21.56 1.68
CA GLN A 426 -26.74 22.23 0.86
C GLN A 426 -25.32 21.83 1.30
N LEU A 427 -25.07 21.82 2.61
CA LEU A 427 -23.78 21.41 3.17
C LEU A 427 -23.38 19.98 2.76
N TYR A 428 -24.34 19.04 2.73
CA TYR A 428 -24.04 17.65 2.37
C TYR A 428 -23.82 17.44 0.88
N ILE A 429 -24.64 18.07 0.03
CA ILE A 429 -24.44 17.93 -1.42
C ILE A 429 -23.15 18.58 -1.91
N GLU A 430 -22.66 19.61 -1.20
CA GLU A 430 -21.37 20.27 -1.48
C GLU A 430 -20.16 19.50 -0.93
N SER A 431 -20.32 18.78 0.19
CA SER A 431 -19.23 18.06 0.84
C SER A 431 -18.99 16.65 0.32
N LEU A 432 -19.97 16.06 -0.39
CA LEU A 432 -19.81 14.76 -1.00
C LEU A 432 -18.95 14.86 -2.26
N ALA A 433 -17.82 14.13 -2.26
CA ALA A 433 -16.86 14.06 -3.35
C ALA A 433 -17.34 13.20 -4.53
N LEU A 434 -18.57 13.45 -5.00
CA LEU A 434 -19.10 12.88 -6.25
C LEU A 434 -18.75 13.79 -7.42
N GLU A 435 -18.14 13.22 -8.45
CA GLU A 435 -17.93 13.88 -9.73
C GLU A 435 -19.26 13.94 -10.51
N ASN A 436 -19.54 15.09 -11.12
CA ASN A 436 -20.77 15.36 -11.89
C ASN A 436 -22.06 14.94 -11.18
N PRO A 437 -22.30 15.39 -9.93
CA PRO A 437 -23.41 14.88 -9.14
C PRO A 437 -24.76 15.39 -9.66
N SER A 438 -25.77 14.52 -9.56
CA SER A 438 -27.18 14.85 -9.80
C SER A 438 -27.99 14.52 -8.56
N TRP A 439 -28.48 15.57 -7.90
CA TRP A 439 -29.23 15.49 -6.64
C TRP A 439 -30.73 15.69 -6.86
N THR A 440 -31.56 14.90 -6.18
CA THR A 440 -32.99 15.18 -6.05
C THR A 440 -33.23 16.31 -5.06
N LYS A 441 -34.32 17.05 -5.22
CA LYS A 441 -34.78 17.99 -4.19
C LYS A 441 -35.10 17.25 -2.88
N PRO A 442 -34.86 17.87 -1.71
CA PRO A 442 -35.19 17.26 -0.44
C PRO A 442 -36.71 17.09 -0.29
N GLU A 443 -37.12 15.88 0.08
CA GLU A 443 -38.51 15.50 0.37
C GLU A 443 -38.71 15.44 1.89
N PRO A 444 -39.72 16.12 2.47
CA PRO A 444 -40.02 15.98 3.89
C PRO A 444 -40.57 14.58 4.18
N ILE A 445 -40.02 13.94 5.21
CA ILE A 445 -40.42 12.63 5.72
C ILE A 445 -40.54 12.67 7.25
N ASN A 446 -41.15 11.63 7.84
CA ASN A 446 -41.21 11.46 9.28
C ASN A 446 -40.48 10.18 9.69
N ILE A 447 -39.54 10.29 10.63
CA ILE A 447 -38.81 9.15 11.18
C ILE A 447 -39.18 9.03 12.65
N LYS A 448 -40.06 8.07 12.99
CA LYS A 448 -40.48 7.80 14.38
C LYS A 448 -40.92 9.05 15.19
N GLY A 449 -41.55 10.02 14.53
CA GLY A 449 -42.01 11.26 15.14
C GLY A 449 -41.07 12.46 14.95
N TYR A 450 -39.85 12.26 14.45
CA TYR A 450 -38.94 13.34 14.10
C TYR A 450 -39.21 13.89 12.71
N GLU A 451 -39.11 15.21 12.57
CA GLU A 451 -39.08 15.87 11.27
C GLU A 451 -37.74 15.56 10.59
N ALA A 452 -37.83 15.12 9.34
CA ALA A 452 -36.68 14.70 8.57
C ALA A 452 -36.84 15.07 7.10
N ILE A 453 -35.73 15.13 6.38
CA ILE A 453 -35.69 15.24 4.93
C ILE A 453 -35.02 14.01 4.33
N TYR A 454 -35.49 13.61 3.15
CA TYR A 454 -34.94 12.53 2.32
C TYR A 454 -34.48 13.11 0.99
N PHE A 455 -33.32 12.66 0.51
CA PHE A 455 -32.86 12.97 -0.83
C PHE A 455 -31.88 11.90 -1.30
N LYS A 456 -31.68 11.84 -2.61
CA LYS A 456 -30.71 10.95 -3.24
C LYS A 456 -29.86 11.70 -4.23
N GLY A 457 -28.64 11.20 -4.41
CA GLY A 457 -27.68 11.70 -5.39
C GLY A 457 -27.17 10.56 -6.23
N THR A 458 -26.91 10.84 -7.50
CA THR A 458 -26.11 9.98 -8.37
C THR A 458 -24.88 10.75 -8.82
N GLY A 459 -23.81 10.05 -9.16
CA GLY A 459 -22.58 10.67 -9.64
C GLY A 459 -21.52 9.63 -9.92
N ILE A 460 -20.30 10.11 -10.17
CA ILE A 460 -19.13 9.27 -10.36
C ILE A 460 -18.28 9.33 -9.10
N PHE A 461 -17.89 8.17 -8.60
CA PHE A 461 -16.99 8.04 -7.47
C PHE A 461 -15.85 7.07 -7.83
N ASN A 462 -14.60 7.54 -7.85
CA ASN A 462 -13.43 6.75 -8.26
C ASN A 462 -13.64 5.98 -9.58
N GLY A 463 -14.18 6.67 -10.58
CA GLY A 463 -14.47 6.10 -11.91
C GLY A 463 -15.64 5.10 -11.97
N ARG A 464 -16.40 4.94 -10.88
CA ARG A 464 -17.58 4.08 -10.81
C ARG A 464 -18.85 4.88 -10.64
N ARG A 465 -19.96 4.38 -11.19
CA ARG A 465 -21.29 4.96 -10.97
C ARG A 465 -21.74 4.67 -9.54
N ALA A 466 -21.96 5.73 -8.77
CA ALA A 466 -22.35 5.64 -7.37
C ALA A 466 -23.69 6.33 -7.14
N MET A 467 -24.44 5.80 -6.16
CA MET A 467 -25.66 6.42 -5.67
C MET A 467 -25.56 6.58 -4.16
N VAL A 468 -26.04 7.73 -3.70
CA VAL A 468 -26.19 8.07 -2.28
C VAL A 468 -27.67 8.21 -1.98
N ILE A 469 -28.15 7.55 -0.94
CA ILE A 469 -29.50 7.71 -0.40
C ILE A 469 -29.36 8.22 1.04
N MET A 470 -29.88 9.41 1.30
CA MET A 470 -29.68 10.09 2.57
C MET A 470 -31.00 10.47 3.24
N ALA A 471 -31.03 10.37 4.57
CA ALA A 471 -32.02 11.04 5.39
C ALA A 471 -31.35 11.84 6.50
N ILE A 472 -31.89 13.02 6.77
CA ILE A 472 -31.42 13.92 7.82
C ILE A 472 -32.58 14.19 8.75
N THR A 473 -32.37 14.03 10.05
CA THR A 473 -33.39 14.25 11.08
C THR A 473 -32.87 15.17 12.17
N ARG A 474 -33.77 15.96 12.76
CA ARG A 474 -33.45 16.87 13.87
C ARG A 474 -34.37 16.56 15.04
N SER A 475 -33.78 16.31 16.19
CA SER A 475 -34.46 16.26 17.47
C SER A 475 -34.07 17.47 18.33
N SER A 476 -34.64 17.55 19.52
CA SER A 476 -34.19 18.52 20.53
C SER A 476 -32.78 18.22 21.07
N ARG A 477 -32.24 17.03 20.83
CA ARG A 477 -30.95 16.58 21.37
C ARG A 477 -29.85 16.61 20.32
N GLN A 478 -30.15 16.20 19.10
CA GLN A 478 -29.13 15.99 18.08
C GLN A 478 -29.66 16.22 16.66
N PHE A 479 -28.71 16.50 15.78
CA PHE A 479 -28.86 16.48 14.34
C PHE A 479 -28.26 15.17 13.83
N THR A 480 -29.05 14.31 13.19
CA THR A 480 -28.59 13.00 12.74
C THR A 480 -28.66 12.89 11.22
N GLN A 481 -27.55 12.48 10.63
CA GLN A 481 -27.43 12.08 9.24
C GLN A 481 -27.42 10.55 9.16
N MET A 482 -28.16 10.01 8.21
CA MET A 482 -28.11 8.59 7.84
C MET A 482 -27.91 8.49 6.34
N MET A 483 -26.93 7.69 5.93
CA MET A 483 -26.51 7.60 4.54
C MET A 483 -26.30 6.16 4.13
N PHE A 484 -26.91 5.74 3.03
CA PHE A 484 -26.45 4.62 2.24
C PHE A 484 -25.64 5.14 1.06
N ILE A 485 -24.49 4.53 0.79
CA ILE A 485 -23.68 4.79 -0.40
C ILE A 485 -23.23 3.47 -1.01
N GLY A 486 -23.39 3.32 -2.32
CA GLY A 486 -23.05 2.08 -3.00
C GLY A 486 -23.06 2.24 -4.51
N GLU A 487 -22.95 1.12 -5.21
CA GLU A 487 -23.03 1.06 -6.67
C GLU A 487 -24.43 1.46 -7.15
N GLN A 488 -24.49 2.34 -8.16
CA GLN A 488 -25.75 2.94 -8.60
C GLN A 488 -26.82 1.91 -8.97
N ASP A 489 -26.49 0.93 -9.81
CA ASP A 489 -27.49 -0.03 -10.31
C ASP A 489 -28.07 -0.91 -9.18
N PHE A 490 -27.25 -1.31 -8.20
CA PHE A 490 -27.72 -2.07 -7.04
C PHE A 490 -28.60 -1.18 -6.13
N MET A 491 -28.19 0.05 -5.90
CA MET A 491 -28.91 1.01 -5.07
C MET A 491 -30.28 1.35 -5.67
N GLU A 492 -30.35 1.57 -6.99
CA GLU A 492 -31.59 1.84 -7.71
C GLU A 492 -32.54 0.63 -7.68
N ALA A 493 -32.03 -0.58 -7.88
CA ALA A 493 -32.83 -1.80 -7.85
C ALA A 493 -33.45 -2.09 -6.46
N ASN A 494 -32.87 -1.55 -5.39
CA ASN A 494 -33.30 -1.77 -4.01
C ASN A 494 -33.69 -0.48 -3.27
N GLU A 495 -33.96 0.62 -3.99
CA GLU A 495 -34.18 1.97 -3.42
C GLU A 495 -35.31 1.99 -2.38
N ASP A 496 -36.43 1.33 -2.66
CA ASP A 496 -37.58 1.26 -1.76
C ASP A 496 -37.22 0.63 -0.40
N TRP A 497 -36.34 -0.37 -0.42
CA TRP A 497 -35.86 -1.00 0.80
C TRP A 497 -34.97 -0.03 1.59
N PHE A 498 -34.01 0.64 0.95
CA PHE A 498 -33.14 1.61 1.60
C PHE A 498 -33.93 2.77 2.20
N LYS A 499 -34.88 3.34 1.44
CA LYS A 499 -35.77 4.41 1.93
C LYS A 499 -36.55 3.95 3.16
N LYS A 500 -37.09 2.73 3.16
CA LYS A 500 -37.79 2.15 4.31
C LYS A 500 -36.86 1.92 5.50
N ALA A 501 -35.65 1.42 5.26
CA ALA A 501 -34.66 1.13 6.29
C ALA A 501 -34.27 2.39 7.09
N LEU A 502 -34.12 3.55 6.43
CA LEU A 502 -33.85 4.84 7.09
C LEU A 502 -34.92 5.21 8.13
N THR A 503 -36.19 4.81 7.91
CA THR A 503 -37.29 5.11 8.85
C THR A 503 -37.26 4.28 10.14
N THR A 504 -36.36 3.28 10.23
CA THR A 504 -36.19 2.44 11.42
C THR A 504 -35.35 3.10 12.50
N TYR A 505 -34.63 4.17 12.14
CA TYR A 505 -33.79 4.92 13.07
C TYR A 505 -34.56 5.37 14.31
N LYS A 506 -33.88 5.27 15.45
CA LYS A 506 -34.41 5.72 16.73
C LYS A 506 -33.28 6.18 17.65
N GLU A 507 -33.50 7.33 18.27
CA GLU A 507 -32.73 7.76 19.44
C GLU A 507 -33.10 6.92 20.65
N THR A 508 -32.09 6.49 21.39
CA THR A 508 -32.28 5.79 22.66
C THR A 508 -31.93 6.75 23.79
N LEU A 509 -32.95 7.06 24.57
CA LEU A 509 -32.81 7.68 25.88
C LEU A 509 -32.24 6.60 26.80
N ASP A 510 -31.01 6.77 27.26
CA ASP A 510 -30.68 6.28 28.60
C ASP A 510 -31.44 7.13 29.63
#